data_AF-A0A966SCP7-F1
#
_entry.id   AF-A0A966SCP7-F1
#
_cell.length_a   1.000
_cell.length_b   1.000
_cell.length_c   1.000
_cell.angle_alpha   90.00
_cell.angle_beta   90.00
_cell.angle_gamma   90.00
#
_symmetry.space_group_name_H-M   'P 1'
#
loop_
_entity.id
_entity.type
_entity.pdbx_description
1 polymer ?
#
loop_
_entity_poly.entity_id
_entity_poly.type
_entity_poly.pdbx_seq_one_letter_code
_entity_poly.pdbx_strand_id
1 'polypeptide(L)'
;MTLDGRTIDTRYRSANHDSRVRYLILHFTQLDFDRSVTALTRAEGRRRVSSHYLVGLEPPTIYRLVDEDRRAWHAGQSFWRGDTQLNASSIGIEIVNL
;
A
#
# COMPACT_ATOMS: atom_id res chain seq x y z
N MET A 1 -18.47 -20.08 -5.16
CA MET A 1 -18.47 -18.67 -5.65
C MET A 1 -19.20 -18.66 -6.98
N THR A 2 -20.11 -17.72 -7.21
CA THR A 2 -20.81 -17.58 -8.49
C THR A 2 -20.37 -16.28 -9.16
N LEU A 3 -20.22 -16.30 -10.48
CA LEU A 3 -20.01 -15.11 -11.31
C LEU A 3 -21.15 -15.07 -12.32
N ASP A 4 -22.00 -14.04 -12.24
CA ASP A 4 -23.17 -13.84 -13.10
C ASP A 4 -24.05 -15.10 -13.22
N GLY A 5 -24.36 -15.73 -12.07
CA GLY A 5 -25.22 -16.91 -11.99
C GLY A 5 -24.55 -18.23 -12.40
N ARG A 6 -23.28 -18.23 -12.80
CA ARG A 6 -22.50 -19.45 -13.08
C ARG A 6 -21.64 -19.83 -11.88
N THR A 7 -21.64 -21.11 -11.51
CA THR A 7 -20.74 -21.64 -10.48
C THR A 7 -19.31 -21.60 -10.98
N ILE A 8 -18.42 -20.96 -10.23
CA ILE A 8 -16.98 -21.06 -10.44
C ILE A 8 -16.51 -22.38 -9.82
N ASP A 9 -16.05 -23.30 -10.67
CA ASP A 9 -15.41 -24.53 -10.22
C ASP A 9 -13.97 -24.24 -9.78
N THR A 10 -13.67 -24.50 -8.50
CA THR A 10 -12.37 -24.21 -7.88
C THR A 10 -11.60 -25.48 -7.49
N ARG A 11 -11.95 -26.63 -8.05
CA ARG A 11 -11.32 -27.93 -7.69
C ARG A 11 -9.85 -28.04 -8.12
N TYR A 12 -9.45 -27.33 -9.17
CA TYR A 12 -8.08 -27.32 -9.68
C TYR A 12 -7.40 -26.01 -9.32
N ARG A 13 -6.22 -26.08 -8.70
CA ARG A 13 -5.38 -24.91 -8.36
C ARG A 13 -4.00 -25.08 -8.99
N SER A 14 -3.51 -24.03 -9.64
CA SER A 14 -2.14 -24.01 -10.17
C SER A 14 -1.14 -23.92 -9.01
N ALA A 15 -0.03 -24.65 -9.10
CA ALA A 15 1.13 -24.44 -8.24
C ALA A 15 2.01 -23.26 -8.71
N ASN A 16 1.79 -22.78 -9.95
CA ASN A 16 2.59 -21.73 -10.58
C ASN A 16 1.97 -20.36 -10.34
N HIS A 17 2.08 -19.86 -9.11
CA HIS A 17 1.72 -18.48 -8.77
C HIS A 17 2.65 -17.93 -7.68
N ASP A 18 2.76 -16.62 -7.59
CA ASP A 18 3.53 -15.90 -6.59
C ASP A 18 2.73 -14.68 -6.07
N SER A 19 3.40 -13.75 -5.40
CA SER A 19 2.78 -12.54 -4.87
C SER A 19 2.63 -11.47 -5.94
N ARG A 20 1.54 -10.69 -5.85
CA ARG A 20 1.39 -9.44 -6.63
C ARG A 20 2.38 -8.37 -6.17
N VAL A 21 2.75 -8.38 -4.89
CA VAL A 21 3.72 -7.46 -4.30
C VAL A 21 5.12 -7.91 -4.71
N ARG A 22 5.86 -7.01 -5.36
CA ARG A 22 7.22 -7.21 -5.85
C ARG A 22 8.22 -6.23 -5.24
N TYR A 23 7.75 -5.11 -4.66
CA TYR A 23 8.59 -4.04 -4.14
C TYR A 23 8.19 -3.62 -2.73
N LEU A 24 9.19 -3.10 -2.02
CA LEU A 24 9.00 -2.28 -0.84
C LEU A 24 9.51 -0.88 -1.14
N ILE A 25 8.72 0.14 -0.87
CA ILE A 25 9.09 1.54 -1.10
C ILE A 25 9.02 2.29 0.22
N LEU A 26 10.15 2.88 0.61
CA LEU A 26 10.29 3.67 1.82
C LEU A 26 10.13 5.16 1.51
N HIS A 27 9.42 5.85 2.38
CA HIS A 27 9.15 7.28 2.33
C HIS A 27 9.32 7.89 3.72
N PHE A 28 9.42 9.21 3.78
CA PHE A 28 9.32 9.96 5.03
C PHE A 28 8.27 11.05 4.89
N THR A 29 7.56 11.34 5.98
CA THR A 29 6.31 12.11 5.90
C THR A 29 6.51 13.62 5.76
N GLN A 30 7.66 14.17 6.18
CA GLN A 30 7.87 15.63 6.34
C GLN A 30 6.85 16.29 7.26
N LEU A 31 6.33 15.51 8.21
CA LEU A 31 5.23 15.88 9.08
C LEU A 31 5.47 15.28 10.47
N ASP A 32 4.91 15.91 11.49
CA ASP A 32 4.74 15.26 12.79
C ASP A 32 3.74 14.09 12.71
N PHE A 33 3.61 13.33 13.80
CA PHE A 33 2.79 12.13 13.85
C PHE A 33 1.31 12.40 13.53
N ASP A 34 0.69 13.39 14.18
CA ASP A 34 -0.75 13.66 14.03
C ASP A 34 -1.10 14.12 12.60
N ARG A 35 -0.24 14.95 12.02
CA ARG A 35 -0.40 15.39 10.62
C ARG A 35 -0.13 14.25 9.65
N SER A 36 0.82 13.35 9.95
CA SER A 36 1.09 12.15 9.14
C SER A 36 -0.13 11.22 9.11
N VAL A 37 -0.70 10.92 10.28
CA VAL A 37 -1.93 10.09 10.38
C VAL A 37 -3.07 10.74 9.61
N THR A 38 -3.27 12.04 9.77
CA THR A 38 -4.33 12.77 9.07
C THR A 38 -4.15 12.69 7.55
N ALA A 39 -2.95 12.99 7.06
CA ALA A 39 -2.65 12.99 5.63
C ALA A 39 -2.80 11.60 4.98
N LEU A 40 -2.46 10.54 5.70
CA LEU A 40 -2.45 9.16 5.16
C LEU A 40 -3.78 8.40 5.35
N THR A 41 -4.73 8.94 6.13
CA THR A 41 -6.01 8.27 6.44
C THR A 41 -7.26 9.02 5.97
N ARG A 42 -7.18 10.34 5.80
CA ARG A 42 -8.35 11.16 5.42
C ARG A 42 -8.41 11.33 3.91
N ALA A 43 -9.59 11.10 3.33
CA ALA A 43 -9.85 11.32 1.91
C ALA A 43 -10.14 12.80 1.58
N GLU A 44 -9.37 13.72 2.15
CA GLU A 44 -9.60 15.17 2.09
C GLU A 44 -8.62 15.88 1.15
N GLY A 45 -9.07 16.95 0.48
CA GLY A 45 -8.23 17.75 -0.42
C GLY A 45 -8.02 17.16 -1.83
N ARG A 46 -7.13 17.81 -2.60
CA ARG A 46 -6.85 17.48 -4.02
C ARG A 46 -5.92 16.30 -4.23
N ARG A 47 -5.14 15.92 -3.21
CA ARG A 47 -4.15 14.84 -3.28
C ARG A 47 -4.48 13.81 -2.21
N ARG A 48 -5.09 12.70 -2.64
CA ARG A 48 -5.38 11.57 -1.76
C ARG A 48 -4.16 10.65 -1.78
N VAL A 49 -3.50 10.52 -0.65
CA VAL A 49 -2.34 9.65 -0.47
C VAL A 49 -2.59 8.69 0.68
N SER A 50 -1.92 7.56 0.67
CA SER A 50 -1.93 6.59 1.76
C SER A 50 -0.72 5.68 1.65
N SER A 51 -0.33 5.07 2.75
CA SER A 51 0.70 4.03 2.81
C SER A 51 0.13 2.75 3.43
N HIS A 52 0.85 1.64 3.29
CA HIS A 52 0.47 0.41 3.98
C HIS A 52 0.82 0.51 5.45
N TYR A 53 2.01 1.07 5.73
CA TYR A 53 2.51 1.27 7.09
C TYR A 53 2.95 2.71 7.32
N LEU A 54 2.74 3.18 8.55
CA LEU A 54 3.36 4.36 9.13
C LEU A 54 4.20 3.92 10.33
N VAL A 55 5.44 4.37 10.42
CA VAL A 55 6.34 4.11 11.55
C VAL A 55 6.45 5.40 12.36
N GLY A 56 6.03 5.36 13.62
CA GLY A 56 6.11 6.47 14.57
C GLY A 56 7.52 6.73 15.10
N LEU A 57 7.62 7.71 16.00
CA LEU A 57 8.87 8.11 16.66
C LEU A 57 9.23 7.18 17.82
N GLU A 58 10.41 7.37 18.42
CA GLU A 58 10.98 6.55 19.49
C GLU A 58 10.09 6.48 20.76
N PRO A 59 9.76 5.27 21.28
CA PRO A 59 10.01 3.96 20.69
C PRO A 59 9.10 3.70 19.47
N PRO A 60 9.67 3.18 18.36
CA PRO A 60 8.95 3.10 17.10
C PRO A 60 7.72 2.20 17.21
N THR A 61 6.54 2.80 17.04
CA THR A 61 5.28 2.07 16.88
C THR A 61 4.96 1.94 15.40
N ILE A 62 4.59 0.74 14.96
CA ILE A 62 4.22 0.47 13.56
C ILE A 62 2.69 0.43 13.46
N TYR A 63 2.14 1.30 12.60
CA TYR A 63 0.72 1.42 12.34
C TYR A 63 0.41 0.90 10.94
N ARG A 64 -0.49 -0.08 10.82
CA ARG A 64 -0.99 -0.54 9.52
C ARG A 64 -2.22 0.29 9.13
N LEU A 65 -2.12 1.01 8.01
CA LEU A 65 -3.17 1.92 7.52
C LEU A 65 -3.96 1.32 6.36
N VAL A 66 -3.31 0.48 5.53
CA VAL A 66 -3.93 -0.23 4.41
C VAL A 66 -3.46 -1.69 4.43
N ASP A 67 -4.38 -2.65 4.29
CA ASP A 67 -4.06 -4.08 4.20
C ASP A 67 -3.17 -4.37 2.97
N GLU A 68 -2.28 -5.36 3.07
CA GLU A 68 -1.30 -5.66 2.01
C GLU A 68 -1.90 -6.24 0.73
N ASP A 69 -3.14 -6.76 0.80
CA ASP A 69 -3.92 -7.22 -0.36
C ASP A 69 -4.69 -6.08 -1.04
N ARG A 70 -4.61 -4.86 -0.49
CA ARG A 70 -5.19 -3.62 -1.03
C ARG A 70 -4.09 -2.72 -1.56
N ARG A 71 -4.45 -1.88 -2.53
CA ARG A 71 -3.53 -0.91 -3.13
C ARG A 71 -3.53 0.41 -2.36
N ALA A 72 -2.47 0.71 -1.60
CA ALA A 72 -2.23 2.06 -1.08
C ALA A 72 -1.77 3.05 -2.19
N TRP A 73 -1.86 4.36 -1.96
CA TRP A 73 -1.53 5.41 -2.93
C TRP A 73 -0.31 6.23 -2.46
N HIS A 74 0.89 5.68 -2.63
CA HIS A 74 2.15 6.27 -2.13
C HIS A 74 3.21 6.54 -3.22
N ALA A 75 3.29 5.70 -4.26
CA ALA A 75 4.36 5.78 -5.26
C ALA A 75 4.14 6.80 -6.38
N GLY A 76 2.90 7.29 -6.58
CA GLY A 76 2.57 8.21 -7.68
C GLY A 76 2.98 7.70 -9.07
N GLN A 77 3.37 8.63 -9.95
CA GLN A 77 4.03 8.28 -11.21
C GLN A 77 5.44 7.76 -10.88
N SER A 78 5.66 6.47 -11.14
CA SER A 78 6.84 5.74 -10.66
C SER A 78 7.30 4.73 -11.70
N PHE A 79 8.61 4.43 -11.68
CA PHE A 79 9.27 3.47 -12.55
C PHE A 79 10.41 2.77 -11.82
N TRP A 80 10.50 1.44 -11.92
CA TRP A 80 11.65 0.68 -11.43
C TRP A 80 11.81 -0.62 -12.21
N ARG A 81 13.02 -0.89 -12.72
CA ARG A 81 13.36 -2.14 -13.45
C ARG A 81 12.39 -2.52 -14.59
N GLY A 82 11.86 -1.52 -15.31
CA GLY A 82 10.92 -1.75 -16.42
C GLY A 82 9.45 -1.71 -16.01
N ASP A 83 9.14 -1.77 -14.71
CA ASP A 83 7.78 -1.70 -14.19
C ASP A 83 7.36 -0.24 -13.91
N THR A 84 6.11 0.11 -14.19
CA THR A 84 5.53 1.44 -13.94
C THR A 84 4.34 1.36 -12.97
N GLN A 85 3.88 2.50 -12.45
CA GLN A 85 2.70 2.59 -11.58
C GLN A 85 2.79 1.68 -10.35
N LEU A 86 3.90 1.80 -9.62
CA LEU A 86 4.37 0.78 -8.67
C LEU A 86 3.41 0.51 -7.50
N ASN A 87 2.48 1.42 -7.19
CA ASN A 87 1.43 1.22 -6.18
C ASN A 87 0.77 -0.17 -6.27
N ALA A 88 0.50 -0.66 -7.49
CA ALA A 88 -0.22 -1.92 -7.69
C ALA A 88 0.59 -3.18 -7.33
N SER A 89 1.92 -3.04 -7.18
CA SER A 89 2.85 -4.14 -6.94
C SER A 89 3.84 -3.81 -5.82
N SER A 90 3.51 -2.88 -4.93
CA SER A 90 4.40 -2.48 -3.85
C SER A 90 3.70 -2.31 -2.51
N ILE A 91 4.44 -2.60 -1.45
CA ILE A 91 4.14 -2.15 -0.09
C ILE A 91 4.85 -0.81 0.14
N GLY A 92 4.16 0.10 0.82
CA GLY A 92 4.61 1.46 1.09
C GLY A 92 4.74 1.66 2.59
N ILE A 93 5.93 2.04 3.03
CA ILE A 93 6.22 2.39 4.43
C ILE A 93 6.56 3.87 4.49
N GLU A 94 5.80 4.60 5.27
CA GLU A 94 6.06 5.98 5.64
C GLU A 94 6.70 6.02 7.02
N ILE A 95 7.74 6.83 7.20
CA ILE A 95 8.41 7.03 8.48
C ILE A 95 8.16 8.46 8.94
N VAL A 96 7.66 8.64 10.17
CA VAL A 96 7.49 9.98 10.75
C VAL A 96 8.85 10.62 10.91
N ASN A 97 9.08 11.68 10.15
CA ASN A 97 10.30 12.46 10.17
C ASN A 97 9.99 13.87 9.66
N LEU A 98 10.51 14.88 10.36
CA LEU A 98 10.35 16.30 10.02
C LEU A 98 11.62 16.85 9.37
#